data_AF-A0A7C6YTP7-F1
#
_entry.id   AF-A0A7C6YTP7-F1
#
_cell.length_a   1.000
_cell.length_b   1.000
_cell.length_c   1.000
_cell.angle_alpha   90.00
_cell.angle_beta   90.00
_cell.angle_gamma   90.00
#
_symmetry.space_group_name_H-M   'P 1'
#
loop_
_entity.id
_entity.type
_entity.pdbx_description
1 polymer ?
#
loop_
_entity_poly.entity_id
_entity_poly.type
_entity_poly.pdbx_seq_one_letter_code
_entity_poly.pdbx_strand_id
1 'polypeptide(L)'
;MRLGLGGKGIFCLIFALLFFALGRGGADTFIIDRIEGNVAVIEWEGGHFHLPKELLAKNAKEGDILKITIEVDPQSTKDRLKKMEDLLEFDE
;
A
#
# COMPACT_ATOMS: atom_id res chain seq x y z
N MET A 1 37.87 -1.39 -29.74
CA MET A 1 36.98 -1.80 -28.63
C MET A 1 37.48 -1.11 -27.36
N ARG A 2 36.69 -0.20 -26.80
CA ARG A 2 36.99 0.53 -25.56
C ARG A 2 35.92 0.17 -24.52
N LEU A 3 36.37 -0.24 -23.33
CA LEU A 3 35.55 -0.44 -22.14
C LEU A 3 34.91 0.89 -21.68
N GLY A 4 33.69 0.79 -21.13
CA GLY A 4 33.08 1.83 -20.32
C GLY A 4 32.15 1.22 -19.28
N LEU A 5 32.63 1.08 -18.05
CA LEU A 5 31.80 0.83 -16.86
C LEU A 5 30.99 2.09 -16.54
N GLY A 6 29.66 1.97 -16.48
CA GLY A 6 28.74 3.03 -16.07
C GLY A 6 27.97 2.63 -14.81
N GLY A 7 28.49 3.00 -13.65
CA GLY A 7 27.90 2.74 -12.33
C GLY A 7 26.57 3.46 -12.11
N LYS A 8 25.47 2.72 -12.26
CA LYS A 8 24.12 3.18 -11.83
C LYS A 8 23.34 2.15 -11.00
N GLY A 9 23.86 0.94 -10.82
CA GLY A 9 23.14 -0.13 -10.11
C GLY A 9 23.17 -0.06 -8.59
N ILE A 10 24.27 0.42 -7.98
CA ILE A 10 24.49 0.31 -6.53
C ILE A 10 23.95 1.51 -5.74
N PHE A 11 23.88 2.70 -6.34
CA PHE A 11 23.37 3.89 -5.66
C PHE A 11 21.84 3.86 -5.49
N CYS A 12 21.13 3.11 -6.35
CA CYS A 12 19.69 2.95 -6.29
C CYS A 12 19.24 1.99 -5.17
N LEU A 13 20.04 0.96 -4.86
CA LEU A 13 19.72 -0.01 -3.80
C LEU A 13 19.80 0.59 -2.40
N ILE A 14 20.74 1.51 -2.16
CA ILE A 14 20.91 2.14 -0.84
C ILE A 14 19.76 3.09 -0.54
N PHE A 15 19.23 3.80 -1.55
CA PHE A 15 18.08 4.70 -1.39
C PHE A 15 16.76 3.94 -1.17
N ALA A 16 16.59 2.76 -1.79
CA ALA A 16 15.43 1.90 -1.55
C ALA A 16 15.39 1.36 -0.10
N LEU A 17 16.55 1.08 0.50
CA LEU A 17 16.65 0.65 1.89
C LEU A 17 16.42 1.80 2.89
N LEU A 18 16.83 3.03 2.54
CA LEU A 18 16.63 4.21 3.38
C LEU A 18 15.18 4.72 3.40
N PHE A 19 14.45 4.62 2.28
CA PHE A 19 13.02 4.95 2.24
C PHE A 19 12.15 3.94 3.00
N PHE A 20 12.56 2.67 3.04
CA PHE A 20 11.88 1.64 3.85
C PHE A 20 11.90 1.95 5.35
N ALA A 21 12.83 2.82 5.80
CA ALA A 21 13.03 3.15 7.21
C ALA A 21 12.33 4.44 7.68
N LEU A 22 11.90 5.34 6.78
CA LEU A 22 11.52 6.71 7.15
C LEU A 22 10.04 7.09 6.91
N GLY A 23 9.18 6.14 6.56
CA GLY A 23 7.77 6.40 6.27
C GLY A 23 6.81 5.37 6.88
N ARG A 24 6.97 5.01 8.16
CA ARG A 24 5.96 4.20 8.87
C ARG A 24 4.97 5.11 9.59
N GLY A 25 3.91 5.50 8.89
CA GLY A 25 2.66 5.90 9.52
C GLY A 25 1.72 4.69 9.51
N GLY A 26 1.58 3.99 10.63
CA GLY A 26 0.70 2.82 10.74
C GLY A 26 1.05 1.93 11.93
N ALA A 27 0.04 1.25 12.45
CA ALA A 27 0.18 0.32 13.58
C ALA A 27 1.19 -0.79 13.30
N ASP A 28 1.93 -1.21 14.33
CA ASP A 28 3.01 -2.18 14.16
C ASP A 28 2.50 -3.61 13.91
N THR A 29 1.26 -3.90 14.30
CA THR A 29 0.66 -5.25 14.17
C THR A 29 -0.80 -5.18 13.75
N PHE A 30 -1.13 -5.96 12.72
CA PHE A 30 -2.50 -6.22 12.27
C PHE A 30 -2.75 -7.73 12.33
N ILE A 31 -3.85 -8.17 12.92
CA ILE A 31 -4.17 -9.59 13.11
C ILE A 31 -5.55 -9.87 12.53
N ILE A 32 -5.70 -10.97 11.80
CA ILE A 32 -7.03 -11.46 11.44
C ILE A 32 -7.68 -12.02 12.70
N ASP A 33 -8.58 -11.28 13.34
CA ASP A 33 -9.29 -11.71 14.54
C ASP A 33 -10.34 -12.77 14.19
N ARG A 34 -11.23 -12.46 13.23
CA ARG A 34 -12.27 -13.37 12.74
C ARG A 34 -12.63 -13.20 11.27
N ILE A 35 -13.14 -14.26 10.64
CA ILE A 35 -13.66 -14.23 9.27
C ILE A 35 -15.15 -14.57 9.28
N GLU A 36 -15.98 -13.57 9.00
CA GLU A 36 -17.44 -13.67 8.96
C GLU A 36 -17.93 -13.59 7.51
N GLY A 37 -18.21 -14.74 6.91
CA GLY A 37 -18.68 -14.82 5.52
C GLY A 37 -17.67 -14.21 4.53
N ASN A 38 -18.00 -13.03 3.99
CA ASN A 38 -17.20 -12.31 2.99
C ASN A 38 -16.37 -11.15 3.58
N VAL A 39 -16.33 -11.00 4.89
CA VAL A 39 -15.57 -9.94 5.58
C VAL A 39 -14.63 -10.57 6.60
N ALA A 40 -13.43 -10.01 6.72
CA ALA A 40 -12.50 -10.29 7.80
C ALA A 40 -12.48 -9.10 8.76
N VAL A 41 -12.50 -9.37 10.05
CA VAL A 41 -12.29 -8.38 11.10
C VAL A 41 -10.81 -8.40 11.46
N ILE A 42 -10.17 -7.24 11.31
CA ILE A 42 -8.74 -7.07 11.58
C ILE A 42 -8.60 -6.31 12.89
N GLU A 43 -7.92 -6.91 13.87
CA GLU A 43 -7.48 -6.26 15.11
C GLU A 43 -6.16 -5.52 14.89
N TRP A 44 -6.04 -4.34 15.49
CA TRP A 44 -4.82 -3.55 15.57
C TRP A 44 -4.81 -2.72 16.85
N GLU A 45 -3.72 -2.02 17.12
CA GLU A 45 -3.52 -1.24 18.36
C GLU A 45 -4.66 -0.25 18.68
N GLY A 46 -5.31 0.31 17.67
CA GLY A 46 -6.40 1.27 17.79
C GLY A 46 -7.82 0.67 17.76
N GLY A 47 -7.96 -0.66 17.70
CA GLY A 47 -9.25 -1.35 17.72
C GLY A 47 -9.42 -2.35 16.57
N HIS A 48 -10.60 -2.36 15.95
CA HIS A 48 -10.91 -3.29 14.86
C HIS A 48 -11.43 -2.56 13.61
N PHE A 49 -11.14 -3.11 12.44
CA PHE A 49 -11.75 -2.68 11.18
C PHE A 49 -12.15 -3.87 10.31
N HIS A 50 -13.04 -3.61 9.35
CA HIS A 50 -13.53 -4.63 8.42
C HIS A 50 -12.77 -4.56 7.09
N LEU A 51 -12.26 -5.70 6.64
CA LEU A 51 -11.58 -5.86 5.36
C LEU A 51 -12.35 -6.89 4.52
N PRO A 52 -12.76 -6.57 3.29
CA PRO A 52 -13.31 -7.57 2.37
C PRO A 52 -12.39 -8.78 2.25
N LYS A 53 -12.95 -9.99 2.39
CA LYS A 53 -12.19 -11.25 2.36
C LYS A 53 -11.44 -11.45 1.05
N GLU A 54 -11.94 -10.90 -0.05
CA GLU A 54 -11.31 -10.94 -1.37
C GLU A 54 -9.96 -10.21 -1.44
N LEU A 55 -9.68 -9.30 -0.50
CA LEU A 55 -8.40 -8.59 -0.40
C LEU A 55 -7.36 -9.36 0.42
N LEU A 56 -7.76 -10.42 1.12
CA LEU A 56 -6.84 -11.30 1.84
C LEU A 56 -6.13 -12.28 0.91
N ALA A 57 -4.97 -12.77 1.35
CA ALA A 57 -4.32 -13.90 0.69
C ALA A 57 -5.23 -15.14 0.73
N LYS A 58 -5.20 -15.97 -0.32
CA LYS A 58 -6.10 -17.14 -0.46
C LYS A 58 -6.04 -18.13 0.71
N ASN A 59 -4.91 -18.18 1.41
CA ASN A 59 -4.64 -19.07 2.54
C ASN A 59 -4.64 -18.35 3.90
N ALA A 60 -5.09 -17.09 3.94
CA ALA A 60 -5.20 -16.33 5.17
C ALA A 60 -6.27 -16.94 6.08
N LYS A 61 -5.97 -17.05 7.37
CA LYS A 61 -6.85 -17.59 8.41
C LYS A 61 -6.83 -16.71 9.65
N GLU A 62 -7.80 -16.91 10.52
CA GLU A 62 -7.85 -16.29 11.85
C GLU A 62 -6.53 -16.55 12.62
N GLY A 63 -6.05 -15.52 13.30
CA GLY A 63 -4.76 -15.47 13.98
C GLY A 63 -3.56 -15.11 13.09
N ASP A 64 -3.70 -15.02 11.77
CA ASP A 64 -2.59 -14.60 10.91
C ASP A 64 -2.25 -13.11 11.11
N ILE A 65 -0.95 -12.80 11.13
CA ILE A 65 -0.43 -11.43 11.18
C ILE A 65 -0.34 -10.88 9.75
N LEU A 66 -0.98 -9.73 9.52
CA LEU A 66 -0.96 -9.01 8.25
C LEU A 66 0.12 -7.93 8.25
N LYS A 67 0.85 -7.85 7.14
CA LYS A 67 1.67 -6.69 6.82
C LYS A 67 0.90 -5.82 5.83
N ILE A 68 0.40 -4.69 6.32
CA ILE A 68 -0.36 -3.72 5.50
C ILE A 68 0.52 -2.50 5.25
N THR A 69 0.56 -2.05 3.99
CA THR A 69 1.22 -0.81 3.58
C THR A 69 0.18 0.10 2.95
N ILE A 70 0.01 1.29 3.51
CA ILE A 70 -0.92 2.31 3.03
C ILE A 70 -0.09 3.50 2.57
N GLU A 71 -0.15 3.81 1.29
CA GLU A 71 0.61 4.89 0.67
C GLU A 71 -0.32 5.75 -0.18
N VAL A 72 -0.11 7.06 -0.13
CA VAL A 72 -0.76 7.99 -1.06
C VAL A 72 0.03 7.95 -2.36
N ASP A 73 -0.63 7.66 -3.48
CA ASP A 73 -0.08 7.84 -4.82
C ASP A 73 -0.41 9.26 -5.31
N PRO A 74 0.57 10.20 -5.29
CA PRO A 74 0.30 11.58 -5.65
C PRO A 74 0.02 11.75 -7.14
N GLN A 75 0.58 10.88 -7.99
CA GLN A 75 0.41 10.99 -9.43
C GLN A 75 -0.98 10.52 -9.84
N SER A 76 -1.40 9.34 -9.39
CA SER A 76 -2.76 8.85 -9.64
C SER A 76 -3.82 9.78 -9.03
N THR A 77 -3.52 10.41 -7.89
CA THR A 77 -4.41 11.40 -7.28
C THR A 77 -4.56 12.64 -8.17
N LYS A 78 -3.46 13.18 -8.72
CA LYS A 78 -3.51 14.30 -9.68
C LYS A 78 -4.27 13.95 -10.96
N ASP A 79 -4.02 12.76 -11.51
CA ASP A 79 -4.68 12.31 -12.74
C ASP A 79 -6.20 12.12 -12.52
N ARG A 80 -6.61 11.67 -11.33
CA ARG A 80 -8.01 11.61 -10.93
C ARG A 80 -8.65 13.00 -10.83
N LEU A 81 -7.97 13.96 -10.23
CA LEU A 81 -8.48 15.34 -10.10
C LEU A 81 -8.70 15.97 -11.47
N LYS A 82 -7.74 15.82 -12.39
CA LYS A 82 -7.87 16.32 -13.75
C LYS A 82 -9.10 15.74 -14.47
N LYS A 83 -9.33 14.43 -14.36
CA LYS A 83 -10.54 13.79 -14.93
C LYS A 83 -11.84 14.34 -14.36
N MET A 84 -11.83 14.76 -13.09
CA MET A 84 -13.01 15.36 -12.46
C MET A 84 -13.25 16.78 -12.97
N GLU A 85 -12.18 17.57 -13.16
CA GLU A 85 -12.26 18.91 -13.77
C GLU A 85 -12.75 18.83 -15.22
N ASP A 86 -12.19 17.92 -16.02
CA ASP A 86 -12.59 17.70 -17.41
C ASP A 86 -14.10 17.38 -17.50
N LEU A 87 -14.65 16.56 -16.57
CA LEU A 87 -16.07 16.23 -16.53
C LEU A 87 -16.98 17.41 -16.19
N LEU A 88 -16.51 18.36 -15.36
CA LEU A 88 -17.28 19.55 -14.99
C LEU A 88 -17.31 20.59 -16.13
N GLU A 89 -16.29 20.62 -16.98
CA GLU A 89 -16.19 21.55 -18.12
C GLU A 89 -17.13 21.17 -19.28
N PHE A 90 -17.63 19.93 -19.35
CA PHE A 90 -18.59 19.49 -20.38
C PHE A 90 -20.06 19.81 -20.06
N ASP A 91 -20.37 20.23 -18.82
CA ASP A 91 -21.73 20.54 -18.37
C ASP A 91 -22.08 22.06 -18.44
N GLU A 92 -21.17 22.91 -18.96
CA GLU A 92 -21.40 24.34 -19.28
C GLU A 92 -21.50 24.61 -20.80
#